data_AF-A0A9D6L7H1-F1
#
_entry.id   AF-A0A9D6L7H1-F1
#
_cell.length_a   1.000
_cell.length_b   1.000
_cell.length_c   1.000
_cell.angle_alpha   90.00
_cell.angle_beta   90.00
_cell.angle_gamma   90.00
#
_symmetry.space_group_name_H-M   'P 1'
#
loop_
_entity.id
_entity.type
_entity.pdbx_description
1 polymer ?
#
loop_
_entity_poly.entity_id
_entity_poly.type
_entity_poly.pdbx_seq_one_letter_code
_entity_poly.pdbx_strand_id
1 'polypeptide(L)' 'MDERDLIHDWNEAGERWAAPPFRVQLDDETLRDGLQSPSVRSPRGSTTSSPSSI' A
#
# COMPACT_ATOMS: atom_id res chain seq x y z
N MET A 1 -12.11 -13.06 -20.69
CA MET A 1 -11.33 -13.32 -19.46
C MET A 1 -12.08 -12.59 -18.37
N ASP A 2 -12.48 -13.30 -17.33
CA ASP A 2 -13.21 -12.68 -16.22
C ASP A 2 -12.20 -11.91 -15.35
N GLU A 3 -12.61 -10.77 -14.78
CA GLU A 3 -11.74 -9.96 -13.91
C GLU A 3 -11.20 -10.78 -12.73
N ARG A 4 -12.02 -11.72 -12.23
CA ARG A 4 -11.67 -12.60 -11.12
C ARG A 4 -10.50 -13.53 -11.42
N ASP A 5 -10.31 -13.89 -12.69
CA ASP A 5 -9.19 -14.74 -13.11
C ASP A 5 -7.84 -14.02 -13.01
N LEU A 6 -7.85 -12.69 -12.85
CA LEU A 6 -6.66 -11.85 -12.68
C LEU A 6 -6.31 -11.59 -11.22
N ILE A 7 -7.18 -11.98 -10.28
CA ILE A 7 -7.01 -11.71 -8.85
C ILE A 7 -6.56 -12.99 -8.17
N HIS A 8 -5.31 -13.00 -7.69
CA HIS A 8 -4.78 -14.11 -6.91
C HIS A 8 -5.13 -13.94 -5.43
N ASP A 9 -5.95 -14.84 -4.88
CA ASP A 9 -6.35 -14.81 -3.47
C ASP A 9 -5.30 -15.52 -2.59
N TRP A 10 -4.54 -14.72 -1.84
CA TRP A 10 -3.54 -15.21 -0.91
C TRP A 10 -4.11 -15.88 0.34
N ASN A 11 -5.40 -15.68 0.66
CA ASN A 11 -6.04 -16.38 1.77
C ASN A 11 -6.31 -17.85 1.46
N GLU A 12 -6.42 -18.18 0.17
CA GLU A 12 -6.65 -19.54 -0.33
C GLU A 12 -5.41 -20.15 -0.99
N ALA A 13 -4.37 -19.35 -1.23
CA ALA A 13 -3.12 -19.82 -1.79
C ALA A 13 -2.28 -20.58 -0.76
N GLY A 14 -1.96 -21.85 -1.05
CA GLY A 14 -1.03 -22.66 -0.26
C GLY A 14 -1.69 -23.58 0.78
N GLU A 15 -0.90 -24.02 1.75
CA GLU A 15 -1.37 -24.95 2.79
C GLU A 15 -2.22 -24.21 3.82
N ARG A 16 -3.43 -24.71 4.08
CA ARG A 16 -4.40 -24.06 4.96
C ARG A 16 -4.13 -24.42 6.41
N TRP A 17 -3.57 -23.48 7.18
CA TRP A 17 -3.39 -23.65 8.62
C TRP A 17 -4.68 -23.41 9.40
N ALA A 18 -4.84 -24.10 10.53
CA ALA A 18 -5.91 -23.81 11.47
C ALA A 18 -5.71 -22.39 12.05
N ALA A 19 -6.81 -21.65 12.20
CA ALA A 19 -6.76 -20.34 12.81
C ALA A 19 -6.27 -20.45 14.27
N PRO A 20 -5.42 -19.51 14.74
CA PRO A 20 -4.96 -19.53 16.12
C PRO A 20 -6.14 -19.31 17.10
N PRO A 21 -6.10 -19.89 18.31
CA PRO A 21 -7.19 -19.79 19.29
C PRO A 21 -7.26 -18.43 19.98
N PHE A 22 -6.44 -17.47 19.57
CA PHE A 22 -6.34 -16.13 20.13
C PHE A 22 -6.40 -15.09 19.02
N ARG A 23 -6.74 -13.84 19.38
CA ARG A 23 -6.74 -12.74 18.44
C ARG A 23 -5.30 -12.42 18.02
N VAL A 24 -5.07 -12.40 16.71
CA VAL A 24 -3.82 -11.90 16.14
C VAL A 24 -3.83 -10.37 16.24
N GLN A 25 -2.78 -9.82 16.82
CA GLN A 25 -2.48 -8.39 16.78
C GLN A 25 -1.34 -8.20 15.78
N LEU A 26 -1.55 -7.28 14.82
CA LEU A 26 -0.51 -6.86 13.90
C LEU A 26 -0.05 -5.48 14.31
N ASP A 27 1.12 -5.41 14.94
CA ASP A 27 1.76 -4.16 15.29
C ASP A 27 2.63 -3.71 14.11
N ASP A 28 2.12 -2.77 13.31
CA ASP A 28 2.88 -2.19 12.21
C ASP A 28 3.85 -1.11 12.74
N GLU A 29 5.07 -1.54 13.07
CA GLU A 29 6.14 -0.66 13.52
C GLU A 29 6.76 0.16 12.37
N THR A 30 6.46 -0.17 11.11
CA THR A 30 7.07 0.48 9.94
C THR A 30 6.54 1.90 9.69
N LEU A 31 5.36 2.24 10.20
CA LEU A 31 4.83 3.60 10.16
C LEU A 31 5.57 4.58 11.09
N ARG A 32 6.32 4.08 12.08
CA ARG A 32 7.15 4.92 12.97
C ARG A 32 8.50 5.28 12.34
N ASP A 33 9.07 4.39 11.54
CA ASP A 33 10.32 4.63 10.80
C ASP A 33 10.10 5.15 9.37
N GLY A 34 8.91 4.90 8.80
CA GLY A 34 8.56 5.18 7.41
C GLY A 34 8.41 6.66 7.06
N LEU A 35 8.24 7.54 8.04
CA LEU A 35 8.27 9.00 7.84
C LEU A 35 9.69 9.58 7.80
N GLN A 36 10.72 8.77 8.07
CA GLN A 36 12.11 9.22 8.16
C GLN A 36 13.03 8.60 7.09
N SER A 37 12.49 7.84 6.13
CA SER A 37 13.30 7.41 4.99
C SER A 37 13.65 8.63 4.12
N PRO A 38 14.96 8.89 3.85
CA PRO A 38 15.40 10.05 3.06
C PRO A 38 14.83 10.13 1.65
N SER A 39 14.27 9.03 1.15
CA SER A 39 13.66 8.91 -0.18
C SER A 39 12.19 9.31 -0.24
N VAL A 40 11.51 9.52 0.90
CA VAL A 40 10.12 9.98 0.92
C VAL A 40 10.06 11.40 0.40
N ARG A 41 9.53 11.57 -0.81
CA ARG A 41 9.27 12.87 -1.41
C ARG A 41 7.78 13.14 -1.42
N SER A 42 7.36 14.24 -0.79
CA SER A 42 6.00 14.74 -0.95
C SER A 42 5.75 15.04 -2.43
N PRO A 43 4.65 14.55 -3.02
CA PRO A 43 4.31 14.91 -4.39
C PRO A 43 4.09 16.43 -4.46
N ARG A 44 4.83 17.10 -5.34
CA ARG A 44 4.62 18.52 -5.63
C ARG A 44 3.53 18.62 -6.69
N GLY A 45 2.43 19.29 -6.36
CA GLY A 45 1.36 19.56 -7.32
C GLY A 45 1.88 20.42 -8.47
N SER A 46 1.61 20.02 -9.70
CA SER A 46 1.89 20.81 -10.90
C SER A 46 0.89 21.97 -10.97
N THR A 47 1.17 23.08 -10.31
CA THR A 47 0.56 24.35 -10.70
C THR A 47 1.25 24.80 -11.98
N THR A 48 0.70 24.37 -13.12
CA THR A 48 0.94 25.01 -14.42
C THR A 48 0.38 26.43 -14.32
N SER A 49 1.18 27.38 -13.84
CA SER A 49 0.93 28.79 -14.07
C SER A 49 1.41 29.08 -15.49
N SER A 50 0.50 28.98 -16.46
CA SER A 50 0.72 29.54 -17.80
C SER A 50 0.95 31.04 -17.68
N PRO A 51 2.08 31.61 -18.16
CA PRO A 51 2.20 33.05 -18.24
C PRO A 51 1.27 33.54 -19.34
N SER A 52 0.26 34.34 -18.98
CA SER A 52 -0.51 35.11 -19.95
C SER A 52 0.41 36.14 -20.60
N SER A 53 0.60 36.03 -21.92
CA SER A 53 1.29 37.04 -22.72
C SER A 53 0.52 38.36 -22.69
N ILE A 54 1.20 39.44 -22.30
CA ILE A 54 1.01 40.83 -22.77
C ILE A 54 2.39 41.48 -22.80
#